data_AF-A0A9D9PXG9-F1
#
_entry.id   AF-A0A9D9PXG9-F1
#
_cell.length_a   1.000
_cell.length_b   1.000
_cell.length_c   1.000
_cell.angle_alpha   90.00
_cell.angle_beta   90.00
_cell.angle_gamma   90.00
#
_symmetry.space_group_name_H-M   'P 1'
#
loop_
_entity.id
_entity.type
_entity.pdbx_description
1 polymer ?
#
loop_
_entity_poly.entity_id
_entity_poly.type
_entity_poly.pdbx_seq_one_letter_code
_entity_poly.pdbx_strand_id
1 'polypeptide(L)'
;EMRALAKRRLTAAVTVLMTLPGIPAVFYGDEVGLEGYHDPFNRMPYPYGREDGELLSHYRRLGALRRQNSVYRDGEFLLDELNDSYLVFTRSEGNKKYITVLNNSDNPIEVSANKRTRALLSGEYSRTHSLNPTEAEVFLTHGGGELEIKFRGKNQ
;
A
#
# COMPACT_ATOMS: atom_id res chain seq x y z
N GLU A 1 7.19 20.72 -1.90
CA GLU A 1 7.36 19.85 -0.72
C GLU A 1 6.04 19.26 -0.22
N MET A 2 5.05 20.09 0.15
CA MET A 2 3.74 19.59 0.66
C MET A 2 2.96 18.70 -0.32
N ARG A 3 2.87 19.05 -1.61
CA ARG A 3 2.17 18.23 -2.63
C ARG A 3 2.79 16.84 -2.78
N ALA A 4 4.12 16.74 -2.72
CA ALA A 4 4.82 15.46 -2.81
C ALA A 4 4.51 14.56 -1.61
N LEU A 5 4.49 15.14 -0.39
CA LEU A 5 4.08 14.42 0.81
C LEU A 5 2.61 13.99 0.74
N ALA A 6 1.71 14.86 0.29
CA ALA A 6 0.30 14.53 0.10
C ALA A 6 0.12 13.37 -0.89
N LYS A 7 0.86 13.38 -2.01
CA LYS A 7 0.87 12.30 -2.99
C LYS A 7 1.37 10.97 -2.41
N ARG A 8 2.40 10.98 -1.56
CA ARG A 8 2.86 9.77 -0.84
C ARG A 8 1.79 9.25 0.10
N ARG A 9 1.16 10.13 0.89
CA ARG A 9 0.05 9.78 1.79
C ARG A 9 -1.13 9.17 1.02
N LEU A 10 -1.51 9.77 -0.11
CA LEU A 10 -2.57 9.25 -0.96
C LEU A 10 -2.24 7.86 -1.51
N THR A 11 -1.03 7.68 -2.03
CA THR A 11 -0.51 6.39 -2.52
C THR A 11 -0.55 5.31 -1.44
N ALA A 12 -0.11 5.64 -0.23
CA ALA A 12 -0.14 4.75 0.91
C ALA A 12 -1.58 4.40 1.34
N ALA A 13 -2.46 5.39 1.45
CA ALA A 13 -3.85 5.20 1.83
C ALA A 13 -4.63 4.37 0.80
N VAL A 14 -4.43 4.62 -0.51
CA VAL A 14 -5.09 3.81 -1.54
C VAL A 14 -4.55 2.39 -1.57
N THR A 15 -3.27 2.17 -1.27
CA THR A 15 -2.73 0.81 -1.14
C THR A 15 -3.48 0.04 -0.06
N VAL A 16 -3.66 0.63 1.14
CA VAL A 16 -4.45 0.03 2.22
C VAL A 16 -5.89 -0.19 1.81
N LEU A 17 -6.57 0.82 1.26
CA LEU A 17 -7.96 0.72 0.78
C LEU A 17 -8.14 -0.42 -0.23
N MET A 18 -7.19 -0.56 -1.15
CA MET A 18 -7.23 -1.56 -2.22
C MET A 18 -6.78 -2.95 -1.77
N THR A 19 -6.23 -3.13 -0.57
CA THR A 19 -5.87 -4.48 -0.07
C THR A 19 -6.74 -4.97 1.08
N LEU A 20 -7.56 -4.09 1.67
CA LEU A 20 -8.59 -4.46 2.64
C LEU A 20 -9.71 -5.34 2.03
N PRO A 21 -10.45 -6.09 2.88
CA PRO A 21 -11.69 -6.75 2.49
C PRO A 21 -12.78 -5.77 2.04
N GLY A 22 -13.68 -6.23 1.17
CA GLY A 22 -14.80 -5.43 0.66
C GLY A 22 -14.55 -4.81 -0.71
N ILE A 23 -15.40 -3.85 -1.09
CA ILE A 23 -15.37 -3.19 -2.40
C ILE A 23 -14.77 -1.79 -2.21
N PRO A 24 -13.55 -1.52 -2.72
CA PRO A 24 -12.96 -0.19 -2.63
C PRO A 24 -13.75 0.80 -3.48
N ALA A 25 -13.99 2.00 -2.94
CA ALA A 25 -14.60 3.11 -3.64
C ALA A 25 -13.58 4.23 -3.81
N VAL A 26 -13.41 4.72 -5.05
CA VAL A 26 -12.50 5.81 -5.41
C VAL A 26 -13.34 6.99 -5.86
N PHE A 27 -13.05 8.18 -5.32
CA PHE A 27 -13.72 9.39 -5.78
C PHE A 27 -13.02 9.94 -7.03
N TYR A 28 -13.79 10.47 -7.99
CA TYR A 28 -13.23 10.88 -9.26
C TYR A 28 -12.17 11.97 -9.05
N GLY A 29 -11.02 11.81 -9.72
CA GLY A 29 -9.93 12.77 -9.60
C GLY A 29 -8.87 12.37 -8.58
N ASP A 30 -9.17 11.51 -7.59
CA ASP A 30 -8.17 11.00 -6.64
C ASP A 30 -7.04 10.26 -7.38
N GLU A 31 -7.39 9.49 -8.41
CA GLU A 31 -6.46 8.69 -9.22
C GLU A 31 -5.52 9.54 -10.07
N VAL A 32 -5.79 10.83 -10.22
CA VAL A 32 -4.95 11.80 -10.93
C VAL A 32 -4.45 12.94 -10.04
N GLY A 33 -4.71 12.86 -8.73
CA GLY A 33 -4.27 13.86 -7.75
C GLY A 33 -4.98 15.21 -7.91
N LEU A 34 -6.27 15.18 -8.24
CA LEU A 34 -7.13 16.35 -8.21
C LEU A 34 -7.25 16.82 -6.75
N GLU A 35 -6.85 18.06 -6.50
CA GLU A 35 -6.96 18.66 -5.17
C GLU A 35 -8.32 19.36 -5.04
N GLY A 36 -8.91 19.23 -3.86
CA GLY A 36 -10.17 19.85 -3.48
C GLY A 36 -10.36 19.69 -1.98
N TYR A 37 -10.91 20.71 -1.33
CA TYR A 37 -11.20 20.65 0.10
C TYR A 37 -12.69 20.35 0.29
N HIS A 38 -13.38 21.13 1.10
CA HIS A 38 -14.82 21.00 1.25
C HIS A 38 -15.58 21.46 0.00
N ASP A 39 -16.86 21.10 -0.04
CA ASP A 39 -17.82 21.62 -0.99
C ASP A 39 -17.74 23.16 -1.08
N PRO A 40 -17.68 23.75 -2.29
CA PRO A 40 -17.81 23.12 -3.61
C PRO A 40 -16.49 22.65 -4.26
N PHE A 41 -15.35 22.81 -3.58
CA PHE A 41 -14.03 22.60 -4.18
C PHE A 41 -13.68 21.14 -4.45
N ASN A 42 -14.35 20.18 -3.82
CA ASN A 42 -14.26 18.76 -4.17
C ASN A 42 -15.02 18.40 -5.47
N ARG A 43 -15.64 19.37 -6.14
CA ARG A 43 -16.41 19.16 -7.39
C ARG A 43 -15.75 19.79 -8.61
N MET A 44 -14.43 19.99 -8.57
CA MET A 44 -13.70 20.58 -9.69
C MET A 44 -13.81 19.70 -10.95
N PRO A 45 -13.79 20.28 -12.15
CA PRO A 45 -13.78 19.52 -13.39
C PRO A 45 -12.57 18.58 -13.46
N TYR A 46 -12.77 17.38 -13.99
CA TYR A 46 -11.69 16.42 -14.19
C TYR A 46 -10.63 16.97 -15.16
N PRO A 47 -9.32 16.85 -14.86
CA PRO A 47 -8.25 17.50 -15.63
C PRO A 47 -7.83 16.69 -16.86
N TYR A 48 -8.75 16.48 -17.81
CA TYR A 48 -8.49 15.70 -19.02
C TYR A 48 -7.22 16.16 -19.78
N GLY A 49 -6.34 15.21 -20.09
CA GLY A 49 -5.07 15.45 -20.79
C GLY A 49 -3.97 16.07 -19.93
N ARG A 50 -4.21 16.23 -18.62
CA ARG A 50 -3.24 16.75 -17.63
C ARG A 50 -3.18 15.87 -16.39
N GLU A 51 -3.50 14.58 -16.54
CA GLU A 51 -3.49 13.61 -15.46
C GLU A 51 -2.09 13.39 -14.87
N ASP A 52 -1.99 13.18 -13.55
CA ASP A 52 -0.76 12.67 -12.94
C ASP A 52 -0.58 11.19 -13.32
N GLY A 53 0.23 10.93 -14.35
CA GLY A 53 0.42 9.60 -14.90
C GLY A 53 1.04 8.58 -13.92
N GLU A 54 1.78 9.04 -12.92
CA GLU A 54 2.37 8.17 -11.90
C GLU A 54 1.31 7.68 -10.91
N LEU A 55 0.45 8.60 -10.41
CA LEU A 55 -0.70 8.24 -9.57
C LEU A 55 -1.64 7.30 -10.34
N LEU A 56 -2.00 7.67 -11.56
CA LEU A 56 -2.91 6.86 -12.37
C LEU A 56 -2.35 5.45 -12.60
N SER A 57 -1.03 5.35 -12.84
CA SER A 57 -0.35 4.06 -12.96
C SER A 57 -0.37 3.27 -11.67
N HIS A 58 -0.21 3.92 -10.51
CA HIS A 58 -0.31 3.27 -9.20
C HIS A 58 -1.71 2.69 -8.94
N TYR A 59 -2.77 3.48 -9.17
CA TYR A 59 -4.16 3.02 -9.07
C TYR A 59 -4.44 1.84 -10.00
N ARG A 60 -3.95 1.90 -11.25
CA ARG A 60 -4.07 0.79 -12.22
C ARG A 60 -3.35 -0.47 -11.76
N ARG A 61 -2.15 -0.34 -11.17
CA ARG A 61 -1.41 -1.48 -10.59
C ARG A 61 -2.20 -2.12 -9.45
N LEU A 62 -2.73 -1.34 -8.52
CA LEU A 62 -3.57 -1.86 -7.43
C LEU A 62 -4.85 -2.53 -7.94
N GLY A 63 -5.52 -1.92 -8.93
CA GLY A 63 -6.69 -2.51 -9.57
C GLY A 63 -6.38 -3.83 -10.28
N ALA A 64 -5.22 -3.92 -10.95
CA ALA A 64 -4.75 -5.16 -11.55
C ALA A 64 -4.42 -6.23 -10.48
N LEU A 65 -3.74 -5.83 -9.41
CA LEU A 65 -3.42 -6.70 -8.27
C LEU A 65 -4.69 -7.32 -7.67
N ARG A 66 -5.73 -6.51 -7.38
CA ARG A 66 -7.03 -7.03 -6.90
C ARG A 66 -7.68 -7.96 -7.92
N ARG A 67 -7.74 -7.57 -9.19
CA ARG A 67 -8.42 -8.35 -10.25
C ARG A 67 -7.76 -9.72 -10.49
N GLN A 68 -6.44 -9.79 -10.38
CA GLN A 68 -5.66 -11.00 -10.69
C GLN A 68 -5.58 -11.99 -9.53
N ASN A 69 -5.97 -11.61 -8.31
CA ASN A 69 -5.79 -12.43 -7.12
C ASN A 69 -7.10 -12.52 -6.33
N SER A 70 -7.73 -13.71 -6.35
CA SER A 70 -8.97 -14.03 -5.64
C SER A 70 -8.91 -13.75 -4.14
N VAL A 71 -7.71 -13.79 -3.55
CA VAL A 71 -7.45 -13.44 -2.15
C VAL A 71 -8.08 -12.10 -1.71
N TYR A 72 -8.20 -11.11 -2.60
CA TYR A 72 -8.75 -9.80 -2.23
C TYR A 72 -10.29 -9.79 -2.18
N ARG A 73 -10.93 -10.77 -2.83
CA ARG A 73 -12.39 -10.98 -2.82
C ARG A 73 -12.79 -12.00 -1.75
N ASP A 74 -12.14 -13.17 -1.75
CA ASP A 74 -12.58 -14.36 -1.01
C ASP A 74 -11.60 -14.77 0.10
N GLY A 75 -10.39 -14.21 0.09
CA GLY A 75 -9.34 -14.60 1.04
C GLY A 75 -9.61 -14.10 2.46
N GLU A 76 -9.10 -14.86 3.43
CA GLU A 76 -9.12 -14.54 4.85
C GLU A 76 -8.40 -13.21 5.12
N PHE A 77 -8.76 -12.57 6.23
CA PHE A 77 -8.14 -11.33 6.68
C PHE A 77 -7.66 -11.48 8.10
N LEU A 78 -6.41 -11.08 8.34
CA LEU A 78 -5.80 -11.01 9.66
C LEU A 78 -5.13 -9.65 9.83
N LEU A 79 -5.48 -8.93 10.89
CA LEU A 79 -4.72 -7.75 11.34
C LEU A 79 -3.54 -8.28 12.16
N ASP A 80 -2.33 -8.23 11.60
CA ASP A 80 -1.14 -8.80 12.22
C ASP A 80 -0.59 -7.87 13.31
N GLU A 81 -0.36 -6.59 12.96
CA GLU A 81 0.14 -5.57 13.88
C GLU A 81 -0.43 -4.18 13.55
N LEU A 82 -0.71 -3.40 14.59
CA LEU A 82 -1.16 -2.01 14.46
C LEU A 82 -0.64 -1.18 15.63
N ASN A 83 0.09 -0.12 15.33
CA ASN A 83 0.50 0.91 16.28
C ASN A 83 0.67 2.26 15.56
N ASP A 84 1.13 3.28 16.27
CA ASP A 84 1.30 4.63 15.72
C ASP A 84 2.33 4.72 14.58
N SER A 85 3.27 3.78 14.52
CA SER A 85 4.38 3.76 13.56
C SER A 85 4.10 2.91 12.33
N TYR A 86 3.33 1.83 12.43
CA TYR A 86 3.06 0.97 11.28
C TYR A 86 1.76 0.17 11.41
N LEU A 87 1.25 -0.23 10.24
CA LEU A 87 0.10 -1.12 10.09
C LEU A 87 0.52 -2.32 9.25
N VAL A 88 0.23 -3.52 9.72
CA VAL A 88 0.46 -4.79 9.03
C VAL A 88 -0.81 -5.62 9.04
N PHE A 89 -1.21 -6.08 7.87
CA PHE A 89 -2.30 -7.05 7.76
C PHE A 89 -2.09 -8.00 6.59
N THR A 90 -2.65 -9.19 6.74
CA THR A 90 -2.52 -10.29 5.78
C THR A 90 -3.86 -10.59 5.14
N ARG A 91 -3.83 -10.77 3.81
CA ARG A 91 -4.86 -11.50 3.05
C ARG A 91 -4.30 -12.87 2.66
N SER A 92 -5.01 -13.95 2.98
CA SER A 92 -4.55 -15.32 2.69
C SER A 92 -5.57 -16.17 1.95
N GLU A 93 -5.06 -17.02 1.05
CA GLU A 93 -5.84 -18.02 0.33
C GLU A 93 -4.94 -19.24 0.10
N GLY A 94 -5.29 -20.38 0.71
CA GLY A 94 -4.47 -21.57 0.70
C GLY A 94 -3.07 -21.31 1.29
N ASN A 95 -2.03 -21.56 0.50
CA ASN A 95 -0.64 -21.39 0.93
C ASN A 95 -0.04 -20.01 0.60
N LYS A 96 -0.82 -19.10 0.00
CA LYS A 96 -0.37 -17.75 -0.38
C LYS A 96 -0.79 -16.74 0.68
N LYS A 97 0.14 -15.88 1.07
CA LYS A 97 -0.12 -14.73 1.95
C LYS A 97 0.30 -13.44 1.24
N TYR A 98 -0.58 -12.46 1.26
CA TYR A 98 -0.38 -11.11 0.73
C TYR A 98 -0.39 -10.17 1.92
N ILE A 99 0.78 -9.73 2.32
CA ILE A 99 1.00 -8.98 3.56
C ILE A 99 1.18 -7.51 3.19
N THR A 100 0.23 -6.68 3.57
CA THR A 100 0.32 -5.22 3.37
C THR A 100 1.03 -4.62 4.57
N VAL A 101 2.07 -3.84 4.32
CA VAL A 101 2.78 -3.07 5.35
C VAL A 101 2.68 -1.59 4.99
N LEU A 102 2.25 -0.76 5.93
CA LEU A 102 2.29 0.70 5.86
C LEU A 102 3.25 1.22 6.91
N ASN A 103 4.25 2.00 6.50
CA ASN A 103 5.09 2.79 7.40
C ASN A 103 4.45 4.17 7.64
N ASN A 104 3.88 4.36 8.84
CA ASN A 104 3.33 5.64 9.29
C ASN A 104 4.30 6.44 10.17
N SER A 105 5.52 5.93 10.40
CA SER A 105 6.53 6.61 11.20
C SER A 105 7.32 7.64 10.38
N ASP A 106 8.06 8.50 11.09
CA ASP A 106 8.97 9.48 10.48
C ASP A 106 10.33 8.89 10.07
N ASN A 107 10.57 7.60 10.30
CA ASN A 107 11.83 6.94 9.97
C ASN A 107 11.63 5.79 8.98
N PRO A 108 12.63 5.47 8.14
CA PRO A 108 12.60 4.23 7.38
C PRO A 108 12.50 3.02 8.29
N ILE A 109 11.65 2.07 7.92
CA ILE A 109 11.59 0.75 8.54
C ILE A 109 12.19 -0.28 7.60
N GLU A 110 12.74 -1.32 8.19
CA GLU A 110 13.18 -2.52 7.51
C GLU A 110 12.14 -3.62 7.72
N VAL A 111 11.70 -4.23 6.63
CA VAL A 111 10.82 -5.40 6.64
C VAL A 111 11.66 -6.60 6.25
N SER A 112 11.90 -7.47 7.22
CA SER A 112 12.68 -8.70 7.03
C SER A 112 11.78 -9.92 6.99
N ALA A 113 12.14 -10.91 6.18
CA ALA A 113 11.39 -12.12 5.99
C ALA A 113 12.30 -13.35 6.15
N ASN A 114 11.77 -14.40 6.77
CA ASN A 114 12.49 -15.67 6.92
C ASN A 114 12.77 -16.37 5.57
N LYS A 115 11.99 -16.06 4.54
CA LYS A 115 12.12 -16.52 3.16
C LYS A 115 12.19 -15.31 2.22
N ARG A 116 12.67 -15.49 0.98
CA ARG A 116 12.59 -14.42 -0.02
C ARG A 116 11.13 -14.12 -0.32
N THR A 117 10.78 -12.84 -0.33
CA THR A 117 9.43 -12.34 -0.61
C THR A 117 9.47 -11.37 -1.77
N ARG A 118 8.38 -11.33 -2.53
CA ARG A 118 8.23 -10.38 -3.63
C ARG A 118 7.42 -9.19 -3.16
N ALA A 119 7.99 -8.00 -3.27
CA ALA A 119 7.30 -6.74 -3.14
C ALA A 119 6.53 -6.48 -4.44
N LEU A 120 5.20 -6.42 -4.37
CA LEU A 120 4.34 -6.47 -5.54
C LEU A 120 4.19 -5.10 -6.23
N LEU A 121 4.39 -4.00 -5.52
CA LEU A 121 4.27 -2.64 -6.07
C LEU A 121 5.60 -2.13 -6.61
N SER A 122 6.69 -2.29 -5.87
CA SER A 122 8.06 -1.95 -6.30
C SER A 122 8.66 -2.98 -7.26
N GLY A 123 8.23 -4.24 -7.16
CA GLY A 123 8.78 -5.36 -7.95
C GLY A 123 10.04 -5.99 -7.36
N GLU A 124 10.51 -5.53 -6.20
CA GLU A 124 11.71 -6.06 -5.55
C GLU A 124 11.54 -7.50 -5.07
N TYR A 125 12.61 -8.29 -5.15
CA TYR A 125 12.63 -9.67 -4.66
C TYR A 125 13.83 -9.89 -3.75
N SER A 126 13.57 -9.87 -2.44
CA SER A 126 14.59 -9.86 -1.40
C SER A 126 14.08 -10.57 -0.14
N ARG A 127 14.98 -10.84 0.80
CA ARG A 127 14.59 -11.19 2.19
C ARG A 127 14.37 -9.96 3.05
N THR A 128 14.98 -8.84 2.68
CA THR A 128 14.98 -7.61 3.45
C THR A 128 14.63 -6.46 2.52
N HIS A 129 13.66 -5.66 2.93
CA HIS A 129 13.12 -4.53 2.19
C HIS A 129 13.15 -3.28 3.07
N SER A 130 13.34 -2.11 2.49
CA SER A 130 13.30 -0.83 3.22
C SER A 130 12.06 -0.06 2.79
N LEU A 131 11.22 0.34 3.74
CA LEU A 131 10.06 1.21 3.50
C LEU A 131 10.35 2.58 4.11
N ASN A 132 10.34 3.62 3.28
CA ASN A 132 10.49 5.00 3.75
C ASN A 132 9.24 5.48 4.50
N PRO A 133 9.31 6.61 5.22
CA PRO A 133 8.14 7.24 5.82
C PRO A 133 7.00 7.44 4.83
N THR A 134 5.78 7.06 5.22
CA THR A 134 4.57 7.15 4.39
C THR A 134 4.63 6.29 3.11
N GLU A 135 5.35 5.17 3.14
CA GLU A 135 5.27 4.16 2.09
C GLU A 135 4.42 2.98 2.52
N ALA A 136 3.69 2.41 1.56
CA ALA A 136 3.00 1.15 1.71
C ALA A 136 3.47 0.17 0.63
N GLU A 137 3.61 -1.09 1.00
CA GLU A 137 4.00 -2.17 0.10
C GLU A 137 3.19 -3.42 0.39
N VAL A 138 3.05 -4.29 -0.62
CA VAL A 138 2.38 -5.58 -0.51
C VAL A 138 3.38 -6.68 -0.80
N PHE A 139 3.64 -7.52 0.18
CA PHE A 139 4.57 -8.65 0.07
C PHE A 139 3.82 -9.95 -0.19
N LEU A 140 4.23 -10.67 -1.23
CA LEU A 140 3.77 -12.03 -1.49
C LEU A 140 4.73 -13.05 -0.86
N THR A 141 4.18 -13.92 -0.02
CA THR A 141 4.89 -15.05 0.59
C THR A 141 4.17 -16.37 0.31
N HIS A 142 4.93 -17.47 0.27
CA HIS A 142 4.42 -18.84 0.10
C HIS A 142 4.75 -19.68 1.34
N GLY A 143 3.78 -20.49 1.79
CA GLY A 143 4.00 -21.56 2.78
C GLY A 143 4.51 -21.05 4.13
N GLY A 144 3.75 -20.16 4.77
CA GLY A 144 4.00 -19.70 6.14
C GLY A 144 5.17 -18.72 6.27
N GLY A 145 5.44 -17.89 5.24
CA GLY A 145 6.40 -16.80 5.39
C GLY A 145 5.94 -15.82 6.47
N GLU A 146 6.86 -15.48 7.36
CA GLU A 146 6.66 -14.50 8.43
C GLU A 146 7.49 -13.26 8.13
N LEU A 147 6.94 -12.10 8.45
CA LEU A 147 7.62 -10.82 8.37
C LEU A 147 7.95 -10.34 9.78
N GLU A 148 9.13 -9.75 9.93
CA GLU A 148 9.59 -9.05 11.13
C GLU A 148 9.91 -7.61 10.73
N ILE A 149 9.38 -6.63 11.48
CA ILE A 149 9.62 -5.21 11.23
C ILE A 149 10.65 -4.68 12.20
N LYS A 150 11.68 -4.01 11.68
CA LYS A 150 12.77 -3.39 12.44
C LYS A 150 12.87 -1.91 12.08
N PHE A 151 13.12 -1.06 13.07
CA PHE A 151 13.40 0.35 12.80
C PHE A 151 14.87 0.52 12.42
N ARG A 152 15.15 1.22 11.31
CA ARG A 152 16.53 1.61 11.02
C ARG A 152 16.96 2.72 11.97
N GLY A 153 18.07 2.51 12.69
CA GLY A 153 18.71 3.56 13.48
C GLY A 153 18.26 3.70 14.94
N LYS A 154 17.39 2.81 15.46
CA LYS A 154 17.25 2.63 16.91
C LYS A 154 18.01 1.37 17.31
N ASN A 155 19.21 1.54 17.84
CA ASN A 155 19.77 0.54 18.74
C ASN A 155 18.75 0.38 19.89
N GLN A 156 18.25 -0.84 20.09
CA GLN A 156 17.74 -1.22 21.40
C GLN A 156 18.90 -1.26 22.40
#